data_AF-A0A3M2E360-F1
#
_entry.id   AF-A0A3M2E360-F1
#
_cell.length_a   1.000
_cell.length_b   1.000
_cell.length_c   1.000
_cell.angle_alpha   90.00
_cell.angle_beta   90.00
_cell.angle_gamma   90.00
#
_symmetry.space_group_name_H-M   'P 1'
#
loop_
_entity.id
_entity.type
_entity.pdbx_description
1 polymer ?
#
loop_
_entity_poly.entity_id
_entity_poly.type
_entity_poly.pdbx_seq_one_letter_code
_entity_poly.pdbx_strand_id
1 'polypeptide(L)'
;MRESKICELLLENFGIDANPDDFLKDQLIDLYLEQQARHFAEAEAESDADTDESGAEDAVEAIGHAHGDEARETEHVTIVIAKEKDESPFVDVGVNGYAYRIRRGVEVQVPREVYGVLKNAKYTFFEHDPETGENVPVEEPRFNIDVR
;
A
#
# COMPACT_ATOMS: atom_id res chain seq x y z
N MET A 1 -30.73 3.07 -7.68
CA MET A 1 -29.59 3.99 -7.92
C MET A 1 -28.23 3.35 -7.63
N ARG A 2 -28.13 2.04 -7.34
CA ARG A 2 -26.83 1.33 -7.29
C ARG A 2 -26.56 0.49 -8.53
N GLU A 3 -27.58 0.19 -9.35
CA GLU A 3 -27.43 -0.63 -10.56
C GLU A 3 -26.60 0.06 -11.65
N SER A 4 -26.77 1.37 -11.85
CA SER A 4 -26.00 2.17 -12.84
C SER A 4 -24.49 2.03 -12.64
N LYS A 5 -24.06 1.90 -11.38
CA LYS A 5 -22.64 1.96 -11.04
C LYS A 5 -21.87 0.70 -11.42
N ILE A 6 -22.52 -0.46 -11.48
CA ILE A 6 -21.87 -1.70 -11.91
C ILE A 6 -21.69 -1.72 -13.43
N CYS A 7 -22.71 -1.25 -14.18
CA CYS A 7 -22.61 -1.07 -15.62
C CYS A 7 -21.52 -0.06 -16.00
N GLU A 8 -21.43 1.06 -15.27
CA GLU A 8 -20.34 2.04 -15.43
C GLU A 8 -18.97 1.40 -15.19
N LEU A 9 -18.80 0.64 -14.10
CA LEU A 9 -17.53 -0.02 -13.79
C LEU A 9 -17.14 -1.10 -14.82
N LEU A 10 -18.11 -1.79 -15.40
CA LEU A 10 -17.88 -2.77 -16.47
C LEU A 10 -17.40 -2.10 -17.76
N LEU A 11 -17.98 -0.94 -18.09
CA LEU A 11 -17.59 -0.17 -19.27
C LEU A 11 -16.23 0.51 -19.08
N GLU A 12 -16.00 1.12 -17.92
CA GLU A 12 -14.76 1.85 -17.62
C GLU A 12 -13.54 0.93 -17.51
N ASN A 13 -13.69 -0.21 -16.83
CA ASN A 13 -12.54 -1.09 -16.56
C ASN A 13 -12.34 -2.20 -17.60
N PHE A 14 -13.41 -2.63 -18.27
CA PHE A 14 -13.37 -3.78 -19.18
C PHE A 14 -13.92 -3.48 -20.59
N GLY A 15 -14.43 -2.27 -20.84
CA GLY A 15 -14.99 -1.90 -22.14
C GLY A 15 -16.31 -2.61 -22.48
N ILE A 16 -16.99 -3.20 -21.48
CA ILE A 16 -18.21 -3.97 -21.69
C ILE A 16 -19.42 -3.05 -21.50
N ASP A 17 -20.12 -2.76 -22.60
CA ASP A 17 -21.39 -2.03 -22.56
C ASP A 17 -22.53 -2.96 -22.14
N ALA A 18 -22.68 -3.11 -20.82
CA ALA A 18 -23.73 -3.91 -20.21
C ALA A 18 -24.96 -3.05 -19.90
N ASN A 19 -26.06 -3.29 -20.60
CA ASN A 19 -27.32 -2.58 -20.39
C ASN A 19 -28.02 -3.11 -19.12
N PRO A 20 -28.40 -2.25 -18.15
CA PRO A 20 -29.05 -2.67 -16.91
C PRO A 20 -30.42 -3.33 -17.09
N ASP A 21 -31.08 -3.16 -18.24
CA ASP A 21 -32.37 -3.80 -18.54
C ASP A 21 -32.22 -5.24 -19.06
N ASP A 22 -31.05 -5.61 -19.56
CA ASP A 22 -30.78 -6.93 -20.17
C ASP A 22 -30.29 -7.97 -19.14
N PHE A 23 -29.88 -7.51 -17.95
CA PHE A 23 -29.29 -8.37 -16.92
C PHE A 23 -29.91 -8.14 -15.54
N LEU A 24 -30.20 -9.25 -14.84
CA LEU A 24 -30.53 -9.20 -13.42
C LEU A 24 -29.28 -8.81 -12.62
N LYS A 25 -29.48 -8.09 -11.50
CA LYS A 25 -28.38 -7.55 -10.67
C LYS A 25 -27.35 -8.59 -10.29
N ASP A 26 -27.81 -9.78 -9.94
CA ASP A 26 -26.93 -10.87 -9.50
C ASP A 26 -26.04 -11.35 -10.66
N GLN A 27 -26.56 -11.35 -11.89
CA GLN A 27 -25.79 -11.70 -13.09
C GLN A 27 -24.76 -10.63 -13.46
N LEU A 28 -25.04 -9.34 -13.23
CA LEU A 28 -24.07 -8.25 -13.42
C LEU A 28 -22.92 -8.34 -12.41
N ILE A 29 -23.23 -8.72 -11.17
CA ILE A 29 -22.22 -8.92 -10.12
C ILE A 29 -21.33 -10.12 -10.45
N ASP A 30 -21.94 -11.25 -10.83
CA ASP A 30 -21.21 -12.45 -11.21
C ASP A 30 -20.31 -12.19 -12.43
N LEU A 31 -20.83 -11.48 -13.44
CA LEU A 31 -20.08 -11.09 -14.63
C LEU A 31 -18.88 -10.19 -14.29
N TYR A 32 -19.06 -9.23 -13.38
CA TYR A 32 -17.97 -8.36 -12.93
C TYR A 32 -16.88 -9.13 -12.19
N LEU A 33 -17.26 -10.05 -11.31
CA LEU A 33 -16.32 -10.89 -10.56
C LEU A 33 -15.54 -11.84 -11.48
N GLU A 34 -16.20 -12.46 -12.46
CA GLU A 34 -15.55 -13.31 -13.45
C GLU A 34 -14.55 -12.53 -14.32
N GLN A 35 -14.94 -11.33 -14.76
CA GLN A 35 -14.07 -10.50 -15.59
C GLN A 35 -12.85 -10.00 -14.82
N GLN A 36 -13.03 -9.64 -13.55
CA GLN A 36 -11.92 -9.30 -12.65
C GLN A 36 -10.96 -10.49 -12.48
N ALA A 37 -11.48 -11.69 -12.24
CA ALA A 37 -10.65 -12.89 -12.08
C ALA A 37 -9.83 -13.23 -13.35
N ARG A 38 -10.41 -13.05 -14.55
CA ARG A 38 -9.66 -13.25 -15.81
C ARG A 38 -8.53 -12.25 -15.97
N HIS A 39 -8.78 -10.98 -15.70
CA HIS A 39 -7.76 -9.94 -15.80
C HIS A 39 -6.59 -10.18 -14.83
N PHE A 40 -6.86 -10.73 -13.63
CA PHE A 40 -5.81 -11.14 -12.70
C PHE A 40 -5.04 -12.38 -13.19
N ALA A 41 -5.72 -13.39 -13.74
CA ALA A 41 -5.07 -14.59 -14.25
C ALA A 41 -4.19 -14.34 -15.49
N GLU A 42 -4.59 -13.41 -16.36
CA GLU A 42 -3.80 -13.02 -17.53
C GLU A 42 -2.55 -12.22 -17.14
N ALA A 43 -2.61 -11.44 -16.05
CA ALA A 43 -1.45 -10.73 -15.50
C ALA A 43 -0.37 -11.66 -14.89
N GLU A 44 -0.74 -12.85 -14.43
CA GLU A 44 0.21 -13.86 -13.91
C GLU A 44 0.84 -14.72 -15.02
N ALA A 45 0.23 -14.80 -16.21
CA ALA A 45 0.73 -15.65 -17.30
C ALA A 45 1.87 -15.02 -18.13
N GLU A 46 2.12 -13.72 -17.98
CA GLU A 46 3.19 -13.02 -18.72
C GLU A 46 4.51 -12.86 -17.91
N SER A 47 4.62 -13.42 -16.70
CA SER A 47 5.84 -13.29 -15.86
C SER A 47 6.84 -14.45 -15.93
N ASP A 48 6.60 -15.49 -16.75
CA ASP A 48 7.52 -16.63 -16.90
C ASP A 48 8.38 -16.52 -18.16
N ALA A 49 9.28 -15.55 -18.18
CA ALA A 49 10.51 -15.65 -18.95
C ALA A 49 11.61 -14.75 -18.37
N ASP A 50 12.64 -15.43 -17.86
CA ASP A 50 14.04 -15.05 -17.73
C ASP A 50 14.63 -14.78 -16.32
N THR A 51 15.41 -15.79 -15.91
CA THR A 51 16.79 -15.68 -15.42
C THR A 51 17.02 -15.52 -13.91
N ASP A 52 17.29 -16.70 -13.32
CA ASP A 52 18.57 -17.12 -12.72
C ASP A 52 18.93 -16.70 -11.28
N GLU A 53 19.52 -17.68 -10.60
CA GLU A 53 19.78 -17.75 -9.17
C GLU A 53 20.69 -16.64 -8.64
N SER A 54 20.33 -16.01 -7.52
CA SER A 54 21.16 -16.08 -6.29
C SER A 54 20.55 -15.33 -5.11
N GLY A 55 20.43 -16.04 -3.99
CA GLY A 55 20.92 -15.56 -2.69
C GLY A 55 20.07 -14.55 -1.90
N ALA A 56 19.62 -15.05 -0.74
CA ALA A 56 19.24 -14.33 0.47
C ALA A 56 17.83 -13.71 0.51
N GLU A 57 16.91 -14.52 1.03
CA GLU A 57 15.89 -14.17 2.02
C GLU A 57 15.91 -12.72 2.56
N ASP A 58 15.17 -11.82 1.91
CA ASP A 58 14.76 -10.55 2.50
C ASP A 58 13.28 -10.30 2.20
N ALA A 59 12.44 -10.56 3.20
CA ALA A 59 10.99 -10.56 3.08
C ALA A 59 10.44 -9.12 3.12
N VAL A 60 10.55 -8.43 1.99
CA VAL A 60 9.76 -7.22 1.70
C VAL A 60 8.74 -7.61 0.64
N GLU A 61 7.53 -7.98 1.07
CA GLU A 61 6.44 -8.31 0.16
C GLU A 61 5.82 -7.00 -0.35
N ALA A 62 6.35 -6.49 -1.47
CA ALA A 62 5.82 -5.31 -2.16
C ALA A 62 4.56 -5.72 -2.92
N ILE A 63 3.38 -5.35 -2.40
CA ILE A 63 2.10 -5.59 -3.08
C ILE A 63 1.74 -4.31 -3.85
N GLY A 64 2.01 -4.27 -5.15
CA GLY A 64 1.67 -3.12 -6.00
C GLY A 64 1.62 -3.46 -7.49
N HIS A 65 0.48 -3.16 -8.13
CA HIS A 65 0.28 -3.30 -9.57
C HIS A 65 0.98 -2.16 -10.33
N ALA A 66 1.85 -2.51 -11.26
CA ALA A 66 2.66 -1.56 -12.02
C ALA A 66 1.85 -0.88 -13.14
N HIS A 67 1.70 0.44 -13.07
CA HIS A 67 1.62 1.28 -14.27
C HIS A 67 2.97 2.00 -14.37
N GLY A 68 3.62 1.84 -15.53
CA GLY A 68 5.04 2.11 -15.72
C GLY A 68 5.50 3.49 -15.29
N ASP A 69 6.63 3.50 -14.57
CA ASP A 69 7.46 4.68 -14.39
C ASP A 69 8.92 4.23 -14.45
N GLU A 70 9.73 5.03 -15.12
CA GLU A 70 11.13 4.75 -15.44
C GLU A 70 11.93 4.32 -14.19
N ALA A 71 12.74 3.27 -14.32
CA ALA A 71 13.60 2.76 -13.25
C ALA A 71 14.63 3.83 -12.83
N ARG A 72 14.23 4.74 -11.95
CA ARG A 72 15.15 5.54 -11.16
C ARG A 72 15.84 4.58 -10.20
N GLU A 73 17.17 4.60 -10.15
CA GLU A 73 17.92 3.90 -9.10
C GLU A 73 17.46 4.45 -7.75
N THR A 74 16.55 3.72 -7.10
CA THR A 74 16.02 4.13 -5.80
C THR A 74 17.09 3.86 -4.75
N GLU A 75 17.58 4.92 -4.11
CA GLU A 75 18.53 4.79 -3.01
C GLU A 75 17.85 4.06 -1.84
N HIS A 76 18.48 2.99 -1.34
CA HIS A 76 17.98 2.22 -0.21
C HIS A 76 18.70 2.60 1.08
N VAL A 77 17.99 2.51 2.21
CA VAL A 77 18.48 2.79 3.56
C VAL A 77 18.13 1.60 4.46
N THR A 78 19.11 1.13 5.23
CA THR A 78 18.89 0.09 6.23
C THR A 78 18.39 0.72 7.53
N ILE A 79 17.21 0.31 7.97
CA ILE A 79 16.57 0.82 9.18
C ILE A 79 16.15 -0.31 10.13
N VAL A 80 16.03 0.04 11.42
CA VAL A 80 15.36 -0.77 12.43
C VAL A 80 14.27 0.07 13.07
N ILE A 81 13.02 -0.41 13.01
CA ILE A 81 11.91 0.19 13.76
C ILE A 81 11.77 -0.56 15.08
N ALA A 82 11.90 0.14 16.22
CA ALA A 82 11.75 -0.49 17.52
C ALA A 82 10.37 -1.14 17.69
N LYS A 83 10.33 -2.26 18.43
CA LYS A 83 9.09 -2.97 18.77
C LYS A 83 8.73 -2.73 20.22
N GLU A 84 7.60 -2.06 20.47
CA GLU A 84 7.04 -1.91 21.81
C GLU A 84 6.03 -3.03 22.13
N LYS A 85 5.72 -3.20 23.43
CA LYS A 85 4.98 -4.36 23.96
C LYS A 85 3.54 -4.47 23.43
N ASP A 86 2.94 -3.35 23.05
CA ASP A 86 1.53 -3.25 22.66
C ASP A 86 1.34 -2.72 21.21
N GLU A 87 2.42 -2.68 20.42
CA GLU A 87 2.37 -2.24 19.03
C GLU A 87 2.22 -3.40 18.05
N SER A 88 1.63 -3.09 16.88
CA SER A 88 1.59 -4.02 15.74
C SER A 88 3.02 -4.46 15.36
N PRO A 89 3.24 -5.75 15.07
CA PRO A 89 4.55 -6.23 14.62
C PRO A 89 4.96 -5.70 13.24
N PHE A 90 4.02 -5.12 12.49
CA PHE A 90 4.24 -4.54 11.16
C PHE A 90 3.85 -3.06 11.11
N VAL A 91 4.54 -2.33 10.24
CA VAL A 91 4.24 -0.95 9.84
C VAL A 91 3.97 -0.93 8.35
N ASP A 92 2.77 -0.49 7.97
CA ASP A 92 2.37 -0.37 6.57
C ASP A 92 2.56 1.08 6.09
N VAL A 93 3.25 1.25 4.96
CA VAL A 93 3.57 2.57 4.38
C VAL A 93 3.24 2.57 2.90
N GLY A 94 2.48 3.57 2.45
CA GLY A 94 2.20 3.81 1.03
C GLY A 94 3.10 4.90 0.47
N VAL A 95 3.85 4.62 -0.60
CA VAL A 95 4.66 5.61 -1.32
C VAL A 95 4.48 5.41 -2.82
N ASN A 96 4.10 6.47 -3.55
CA ASN A 96 3.96 6.47 -5.02
C ASN A 96 3.15 5.29 -5.59
N GLY A 97 2.05 4.92 -4.93
CA GLY A 97 1.20 3.80 -5.39
C GLY A 97 1.65 2.41 -4.95
N TYR A 98 2.83 2.29 -4.32
CA TYR A 98 3.32 1.05 -3.73
C TYR A 98 3.01 0.98 -2.24
N ALA A 99 2.64 -0.20 -1.75
CA ALA A 99 2.48 -0.49 -0.34
C ALA A 99 3.66 -1.32 0.18
N TYR A 100 4.30 -0.84 1.25
CA TYR A 100 5.41 -1.48 1.94
C TYR A 100 4.94 -1.96 3.31
N ARG A 101 5.20 -3.22 3.62
CA ARG A 101 4.92 -3.81 4.93
C ARG A 101 6.23 -4.12 5.64
N ILE A 102 6.58 -3.32 6.63
CA ILE A 102 7.88 -3.35 7.31
C ILE A 102 7.73 -4.02 8.68
N ARG A 103 8.55 -5.03 8.95
CA ARG A 103 8.54 -5.72 10.25
C ARG A 103 9.35 -4.95 11.29
N ARG A 104 8.80 -4.79 12.50
CA ARG A 104 9.50 -4.15 13.62
C ARG A 104 10.49 -5.08 14.29
N GLY A 105 11.56 -4.51 14.84
CA GLY A 105 12.61 -5.19 15.61
C GLY A 105 13.61 -5.98 14.75
N VAL A 106 13.59 -5.79 13.44
CA VAL A 106 14.53 -6.39 12.49
C VAL A 106 15.15 -5.31 11.60
N GLU A 107 16.35 -5.56 11.10
CA GLU A 107 17.00 -4.72 10.08
C GLU A 107 16.31 -4.96 8.73
N VAL A 108 15.88 -3.88 8.08
CA VAL A 108 15.19 -3.92 6.78
C VAL A 108 15.76 -2.85 5.88
N GLN A 109 16.03 -3.18 4.62
CA GLN A 109 16.33 -2.19 3.59
C GLN A 109 15.04 -1.64 3.00
N VAL A 110 14.90 -0.31 3.01
CA VAL A 110 13.75 0.39 2.45
C VAL A 110 14.20 1.52 1.53
N PRO A 111 13.39 1.90 0.53
CA PRO A 111 13.62 3.11 -0.24
C PRO A 111 13.77 4.35 0.65
N ARG A 112 14.62 5.28 0.25
CA ARG A 112 14.86 6.53 1.00
C ARG A 112 13.58 7.34 1.20
N GLU A 113 12.64 7.26 0.27
CA GLU A 113 11.33 7.89 0.37
C GLU A 113 10.50 7.30 1.51
N VAL A 114 10.51 5.97 1.65
CA VAL A 114 9.83 5.25 2.75
C VAL A 114 10.42 5.66 4.09
N TYR A 115 11.76 5.71 4.20
CA TYR A 115 12.43 6.24 5.39
C TYR A 115 12.03 7.70 5.67
N GLY A 116 11.94 8.53 4.64
CA GLY A 116 11.48 9.92 4.75
C GLY A 116 10.08 10.03 5.33
N VAL A 117 9.13 9.18 4.90
CA VAL A 117 7.78 9.15 5.46
C VAL A 117 7.80 8.73 6.93
N LEU A 118 8.49 7.63 7.25
CA LEU A 118 8.57 7.11 8.60
C LEU A 118 9.20 8.11 9.58
N LYS A 119 10.28 8.77 9.17
CA LYS A 119 10.98 9.77 10.00
C LYS A 119 10.14 11.01 10.31
N ASN A 120 9.30 11.44 9.36
CA ASN A 120 8.49 12.64 9.50
C ASN A 120 7.10 12.36 10.08
N ALA A 121 6.73 11.09 10.29
CA ALA A 121 5.47 10.72 10.90
C ALA A 121 5.46 11.12 12.39
N LYS A 122 4.41 11.82 12.83
CA LYS A 122 4.25 12.30 14.21
C LYS A 122 2.87 12.01 14.75
N TYR A 123 2.76 11.87 16.06
CA TYR A 123 1.51 12.03 16.80
C TYR A 123 1.34 13.49 17.19
N THR A 124 0.09 13.96 17.17
CA THR A 124 -0.26 15.29 17.68
C THR A 124 -1.20 15.10 18.86
N PHE A 125 -0.77 15.55 20.03
CA PHE A 125 -1.58 15.59 21.25
C PHE A 125 -1.86 17.05 21.61
N PHE A 126 -2.94 17.30 22.35
CA PHE A 126 -3.24 18.64 22.84
C PHE A 126 -3.00 18.66 24.34
N GLU A 127 -1.98 19.39 24.78
CA GLU A 127 -1.73 19.62 26.21
C GLU A 127 -2.45 20.88 26.65
N HIS A 128 -3.11 20.80 27.80
CA HIS A 128 -3.78 21.94 28.40
C HIS A 128 -2.76 22.79 29.17
N ASP A 129 -2.51 24.01 28.70
CA ASP A 129 -1.65 24.96 29.38
C ASP A 129 -2.40 25.56 30.60
N PRO A 130 -1.93 25.32 31.84
CA PRO A 130 -2.59 25.83 33.04
C PRO A 130 -2.47 27.36 33.22
N GLU A 131 -1.54 28.03 32.53
CA GLU A 131 -1.34 29.47 32.65
C GLU A 131 -2.23 30.28 31.70
N THR A 132 -2.40 29.79 30.47
CA THR A 132 -3.20 30.45 29.43
C THR A 132 -4.61 29.89 29.31
N GLY A 133 -4.85 28.66 29.78
CA GLY A 133 -6.11 27.93 29.61
C GLY A 133 -6.35 27.46 28.17
N GLU A 134 -5.35 27.56 27.30
CA GLU A 134 -5.42 27.13 25.90
C GLU A 134 -4.90 25.69 25.74
N ASN A 135 -5.41 25.01 24.72
CA ASN A 135 -4.91 23.68 24.33
C ASN A 135 -3.81 23.85 23.28
N VAL A 136 -2.58 23.52 23.64
CA VAL A 136 -1.41 23.66 22.77
C VAL A 136 -1.12 22.31 22.10
N PRO A 137 -0.97 22.26 20.76
CA PRO A 137 -0.58 21.04 20.08
C PRO A 137 0.89 20.70 20.37
N VAL A 138 1.13 19.50 20.88
CA VAL A 138 2.45 18.90 21.08
C VAL A 138 2.62 17.78 20.06
N GLU A 139 3.70 17.84 19.30
CA GLU A 139 4.02 16.82 18.30
C GLU A 139 5.15 15.92 18.77
N GLU A 140 4.94 14.61 18.71
CA GLU A 140 5.96 13.61 19.07
C GLU A 140 6.22 12.64 17.90
N PRO A 141 7.46 12.17 17.67
CA PRO A 141 7.75 11.19 16.64
C PRO A 141 6.90 9.93 16.79
N ARG A 142 6.32 9.47 15.69
CA ARG A 142 5.45 8.29 15.70
C ARG A 142 6.23 6.98 15.83
N PHE A 143 7.45 6.95 15.29
CA PHE A 143 8.27 5.75 15.22
C PHE A 143 9.65 6.04 15.81
N ASN A 144 10.14 5.11 16.61
CA ASN A 144 11.53 5.08 17.06
C ASN A 144 12.36 4.29 16.03
N ILE A 145 13.16 5.00 15.24
CA ILE A 145 13.87 4.45 14.07
C ILE A 145 15.38 4.64 14.28
N ASP A 146 16.11 3.54 14.18
CA ASP A 146 17.58 3.53 14.12
C ASP A 146 18.04 3.31 12.68
N VAL A 147 19.03 4.08 12.22
CA VAL A 147 19.65 3.95 10.90
C VAL A 147 21.03 3.29 11.06
N ARG A 148 21.35 2.35 10.17
CA ARG A 148 22.63 1.61 10.16
C ARG A 148 23.59 2.11 9.08
#